data_AF-A0A6C0HV39-F1
#
_entry.id   AF-A0A6C0HV39-F1
#
_cell.length_a   1.000
_cell.length_b   1.000
_cell.length_c   1.000
_cell.angle_alpha   90.00
_cell.angle_beta   90.00
_cell.angle_gamma   90.00
#
_symmetry.space_group_name_H-M   'P 1'
#
loop_
_entity.id
_entity.type
_entity.pdbx_description
1 polymer ?
#
loop_
_entity_poly.entity_id
_entity_poly.type
_entity_poly.pdbx_seq_one_letter_code
_entity_poly.pdbx_strand_id
1 'polypeptide(L)'
;MNVFIEGDRTQFLSKSAVDRFKKDVKETKPDLIDSSKYLKEGYIFNIVQTENNITAKICNQEEIKLENKRQELKNRLKSAQRCRGGEQYKQLDSLKRTVPDKIYKSYLNLIKTYGASNIPSPLEIIENPDKYRDQISRVSGMKGPVSNDIHLSNAIKQYFSSLGKFLCIEPSNISLESRPNNNSNYSNYIEDDHEFIPTNE
;
A
#
# COMPACT_ATOMS: atom_id res chain seq x y z
N MET A 1 -3.72 23.26 -42.61
CA MET A 1 -3.89 23.45 -41.15
C MET A 1 -4.86 24.56 -40.85
N ASN A 2 -5.90 24.23 -40.08
CA ASN A 2 -6.85 25.22 -39.53
C ASN A 2 -6.44 25.60 -38.11
N VAL A 3 -6.66 26.86 -37.73
CA VAL A 3 -6.34 27.40 -36.40
C VAL A 3 -7.64 27.79 -35.69
N PHE A 4 -7.97 27.07 -34.63
CA PHE A 4 -9.12 27.30 -33.77
C PHE A 4 -8.69 28.05 -32.52
N ILE A 5 -9.53 29.00 -32.08
CA ILE A 5 -9.30 29.79 -30.87
C ILE A 5 -10.48 29.56 -29.94
N GLU A 6 -10.19 28.95 -28.80
CA GLU A 6 -11.13 28.65 -27.72
C GLU A 6 -10.97 29.65 -26.56
N GLY A 7 -12.10 30.09 -26.00
CA GLY A 7 -12.15 31.10 -24.96
C GLY A 7 -12.49 32.50 -25.49
N ASP A 8 -12.36 33.49 -24.61
CA ASP A 8 -12.80 34.85 -24.85
C ASP A 8 -11.83 35.64 -25.74
N ARG A 9 -12.28 35.96 -26.97
CA ARG A 9 -11.49 36.73 -27.95
C ARG A 9 -11.33 38.20 -27.60
N THR A 10 -12.07 38.74 -26.62
CA THR A 10 -11.85 40.12 -26.15
C THR A 10 -10.55 40.29 -25.38
N GLN A 11 -9.88 39.18 -25.01
CA GLN A 11 -8.57 39.20 -24.34
C GLN A 11 -7.39 39.42 -25.30
N PHE A 12 -7.62 39.45 -26.62
CA PHE A 12 -6.62 39.94 -27.57
C PHE A 12 -6.42 41.46 -27.45
N LEU A 13 -5.20 41.93 -27.75
CA LEU A 13 -4.85 43.35 -27.79
C LEU A 13 -5.64 44.10 -28.87
N SER A 14 -5.96 43.45 -29.99
CA SER A 14 -6.74 44.01 -31.09
C SER A 14 -7.35 42.93 -31.98
N LYS A 15 -8.28 43.32 -32.88
CA LYS A 15 -8.77 42.41 -33.93
C LYS A 15 -7.64 41.92 -34.84
N SER A 16 -6.71 42.80 -35.22
CA SER A 16 -5.57 42.44 -36.08
C SER A 16 -4.53 41.56 -35.38
N ALA A 17 -4.46 41.56 -34.04
CA ALA A 17 -3.64 40.63 -33.27
C ALA A 17 -4.11 39.17 -33.45
N VAL A 18 -5.43 38.94 -33.63
CA VAL A 18 -5.99 37.60 -33.91
C VAL A 18 -5.48 37.06 -35.25
N ASP A 19 -5.43 37.90 -36.28
CA ASP A 19 -5.01 37.48 -37.62
C ASP A 19 -3.50 37.28 -37.71
N ARG A 20 -2.71 38.13 -37.04
CA ARG A 20 -1.26 37.93 -36.85
C ARG A 20 -0.98 36.62 -36.13
N PHE A 21 -1.62 36.39 -34.98
CA PHE A 21 -1.51 35.13 -34.24
C PHE A 21 -1.81 33.91 -35.11
N LYS A 22 -2.93 33.90 -35.84
CA LYS A 22 -3.29 32.79 -36.74
C LYS A 22 -2.29 32.55 -37.88
N LYS A 23 -1.52 33.57 -38.29
CA LYS A 23 -0.44 33.44 -39.27
C LYS A 23 0.81 32.88 -38.59
N ASP A 24 1.25 33.51 -37.52
CA ASP A 24 2.49 33.17 -36.80
C ASP A 24 2.43 31.73 -36.23
N VAL A 25 1.24 31.27 -35.81
CA VAL A 25 0.95 29.88 -35.37
C VAL A 25 1.05 28.84 -36.48
N LYS A 26 0.91 29.23 -37.76
CA LYS A 26 1.11 28.32 -38.90
C LYS A 26 2.57 28.27 -39.36
N GLU A 27 3.33 29.33 -39.11
CA GLU A 27 4.72 29.49 -39.55
C GLU A 27 5.73 29.06 -38.47
N THR A 28 5.35 29.09 -37.19
CA THR A 28 6.22 28.84 -36.03
C THR A 28 5.73 27.63 -35.22
N LYS A 29 6.65 26.90 -34.56
CA LYS A 29 6.26 25.88 -33.58
C LYS A 29 5.47 26.51 -32.42
N PRO A 30 4.41 25.85 -31.91
CA PRO A 30 3.52 26.41 -30.89
C PRO A 30 4.24 26.83 -29.60
N ASP A 31 5.28 26.10 -29.19
CA ASP A 31 6.05 26.36 -27.95
C ASP A 31 6.88 27.66 -27.98
N LEU A 32 7.09 28.26 -29.14
CA LEU A 32 7.88 29.49 -29.33
C LEU A 32 7.02 30.76 -29.39
N ILE A 33 5.70 30.65 -29.25
CA ILE A 33 4.76 31.74 -29.48
C ILE A 33 4.52 32.51 -28.18
N ASP A 34 5.18 33.67 -28.09
CA ASP A 34 5.01 34.61 -26.98
C ASP A 34 3.58 35.17 -26.93
N SER A 35 2.82 34.78 -25.92
CA SER A 35 1.43 35.20 -25.71
C SER A 35 1.30 36.72 -25.53
N SER A 36 2.33 37.37 -24.98
CA SER A 36 2.37 38.80 -24.63
C SER A 36 2.23 39.72 -25.84
N LYS A 37 2.53 39.22 -27.05
CA LYS A 37 2.44 39.97 -28.31
C LYS A 37 1.02 40.07 -28.86
N TYR A 38 0.09 39.23 -28.37
CA TYR A 38 -1.25 39.09 -28.94
C TYR A 38 -2.36 39.23 -27.90
N LEU A 39 -2.11 38.86 -26.65
CA LEU A 39 -3.04 38.94 -25.53
C LEU A 39 -2.73 40.10 -24.59
N LYS A 40 -3.75 40.51 -23.83
CA LYS A 40 -3.60 41.42 -22.68
C LYS A 40 -2.78 40.76 -21.56
N GLU A 41 -2.20 41.59 -20.70
CA GLU A 41 -1.47 41.13 -19.51
C GLU A 41 -2.32 40.18 -18.65
N GLY A 42 -1.66 39.18 -18.05
CA GLY A 42 -2.31 38.15 -17.25
C GLY A 42 -2.91 36.98 -18.02
N TYR A 43 -2.93 36.99 -19.36
CA TYR A 43 -3.43 35.88 -20.19
C TYR A 43 -2.33 35.17 -20.97
N ILE A 44 -2.46 33.86 -21.11
CA ILE A 44 -1.56 32.99 -21.89
C ILE A 44 -2.34 32.03 -22.78
N PHE A 45 -1.72 31.62 -23.88
CA PHE A 45 -2.22 30.51 -24.70
C PHE A 45 -1.77 29.17 -24.15
N ASN A 46 -2.68 28.21 -24.14
CA ASN A 46 -2.37 26.78 -24.14
C ASN A 46 -2.66 26.26 -25.55
N ILE A 47 -1.61 25.97 -26.33
CA ILE A 47 -1.71 25.60 -27.75
C ILE A 47 -1.51 24.09 -27.88
N VAL A 48 -2.51 23.40 -28.41
CA VAL A 48 -2.45 21.97 -28.73
C VAL A 48 -2.46 21.82 -30.25
N GLN A 49 -1.42 21.19 -30.78
CA GLN A 49 -1.29 20.87 -32.21
C GLN A 49 -1.62 19.39 -32.46
N THR A 50 -2.55 19.16 -33.36
CA THR A 50 -2.90 17.84 -33.91
C THR A 50 -2.56 17.85 -35.42
N GLU A 51 -2.44 16.68 -36.05
CA GLU A 51 -1.96 16.50 -37.44
C GLU A 51 -2.53 17.51 -38.46
N ASN A 52 -3.83 17.81 -38.39
CA ASN A 52 -4.50 18.73 -39.32
C ASN A 52 -4.92 20.09 -38.72
N ASN A 53 -4.95 20.23 -37.39
CA ASN A 53 -5.60 21.34 -36.68
C ASN A 53 -4.74 21.84 -35.51
N ILE A 54 -4.72 23.15 -35.28
CA ILE A 54 -4.11 23.77 -34.11
C ILE A 54 -5.21 24.44 -33.29
N THR A 55 -5.32 24.08 -32.02
CA THR A 55 -6.29 24.65 -31.08
C THR A 55 -5.55 25.48 -30.04
N ALA A 56 -5.80 26.78 -30.01
CA ALA A 56 -5.25 27.70 -29.03
C ALA A 56 -6.33 28.09 -28.02
N LYS A 57 -6.16 27.67 -26.77
CA LYS A 57 -7.05 28.01 -25.66
C LYS A 57 -6.49 29.19 -24.87
N ILE A 58 -7.30 30.23 -24.68
CA ILE A 58 -6.95 31.39 -23.87
C ILE A 58 -7.23 31.06 -22.40
N CYS A 59 -6.23 31.23 -21.54
CA CYS A 59 -6.33 30.96 -20.11
C CYS A 59 -5.76 32.12 -19.28
N ASN A 60 -6.32 32.34 -18.09
CA ASN A 60 -5.71 33.25 -17.11
C ASN A 60 -4.45 32.60 -16.50
N GLN A 61 -3.35 33.34 -16.49
CA GLN A 61 -2.06 32.88 -16.00
C GLN A 61 -2.06 32.63 -14.47
N GLU A 62 -2.84 33.39 -13.70
CA GLU A 62 -2.96 33.22 -12.25
C GLU A 62 -3.72 31.95 -11.88
N GLU A 63 -4.81 31.66 -12.60
CA GLU A 63 -5.58 30.42 -12.42
C GLU A 63 -4.73 29.18 -12.71
N ILE A 64 -3.94 29.20 -13.79
CA ILE A 64 -2.98 28.13 -14.11
C ILE A 64 -1.91 27.99 -13.02
N LYS A 65 -1.34 29.11 -12.54
CA LYS A 65 -0.37 29.10 -11.43
C LYS A 65 -0.97 28.51 -10.15
N LEU A 66 -2.22 28.84 -9.84
CA LEU A 66 -2.95 28.34 -8.67
C LEU A 66 -3.25 26.84 -8.78
N GLU A 67 -3.72 26.38 -9.94
CA GLU A 67 -4.03 24.97 -10.17
C GLU A 67 -2.77 24.11 -10.19
N ASN A 68 -1.67 24.58 -10.78
CA ASN A 68 -0.37 23.91 -10.71
C ASN A 68 0.11 23.76 -9.26
N LYS A 69 0.00 24.82 -8.42
CA LYS A 69 0.30 24.74 -6.98
C LYS A 69 -0.59 23.75 -6.23
N ARG A 70 -1.88 23.65 -6.57
CA ARG A 70 -2.81 22.65 -6.00
C ARG A 70 -2.41 21.23 -6.37
N GLN A 71 -2.03 20.99 -7.63
CA GLN A 71 -1.57 19.68 -8.09
C GLN A 71 -0.22 19.29 -7.45
N GLU A 72 0.72 20.22 -7.34
CA GLU A 72 1.98 20.04 -6.64
C GLU A 72 1.75 19.66 -5.16
N LEU A 73 0.91 20.41 -4.45
CA LEU A 73 0.55 20.12 -3.06
C LEU A 73 -0.12 18.74 -2.92
N LYS A 74 -1.05 18.39 -3.81
CA LYS A 74 -1.72 17.09 -3.84
C LYS A 74 -0.72 15.94 -4.07
N ASN A 75 0.24 16.13 -4.98
CA ASN A 75 1.30 15.16 -5.25
C ASN A 75 2.26 15.02 -4.05
N ARG A 76 2.63 16.13 -3.41
CA ARG A 76 3.46 16.17 -2.19
C ARG A 76 2.77 15.51 -0.98
N LEU A 77 1.47 15.70 -0.81
CA LEU A 77 0.68 15.01 0.21
C LEU A 77 0.62 13.50 -0.07
N LYS A 78 0.41 13.11 -1.33
CA LYS A 78 0.38 11.70 -1.76
C LYS A 78 1.73 11.00 -1.61
N SER A 79 2.85 11.67 -1.89
CA SER A 79 4.18 11.12 -1.65
C SER A 79 4.51 11.04 -0.16
N ALA A 80 4.20 12.08 0.62
CA ALA A 80 4.34 12.05 2.08
C ALA A 80 3.51 10.92 2.73
N GLN A 81 2.27 10.71 2.28
CA GLN A 81 1.42 9.60 2.75
C GLN A 81 2.04 8.23 2.44
N ARG A 82 2.63 8.04 1.25
CA ARG A 82 3.36 6.82 0.88
C ARG A 82 4.65 6.61 1.68
N CYS A 83 5.32 7.69 2.10
CA CYS A 83 6.51 7.64 2.94
C CYS A 83 6.21 7.43 4.43
N ARG A 84 4.99 7.76 4.91
CA ARG A 84 4.53 7.43 6.27
C ARG A 84 4.31 5.93 6.49
N GLY A 85 4.06 5.17 5.43
CA GLY A 85 4.15 3.72 5.48
C GLY A 85 5.61 3.27 5.53
N GLY A 86 6.01 2.69 6.67
CA GLY A 86 7.31 2.01 6.79
C GLY A 86 7.48 0.92 5.73
N GLU A 87 8.72 0.47 5.51
CA GLU A 87 9.08 -0.41 4.38
C GLU A 87 8.25 -1.71 4.30
N GLN A 88 7.93 -2.29 5.46
CA GLN A 88 7.01 -3.42 5.61
C GLN A 88 5.65 -3.20 4.95
N TYR A 89 5.10 -1.97 5.00
CA TYR A 89 3.82 -1.61 4.36
C TYR A 89 3.94 -1.46 2.84
N LYS A 90 5.11 -1.08 2.32
CA LYS A 90 5.37 -1.02 0.88
C LYS A 90 5.44 -2.43 0.27
N GLN A 91 6.02 -3.37 1.01
CA GLN A 91 6.00 -4.80 0.66
C GLN A 91 4.57 -5.37 0.67
N LEU A 92 3.73 -5.00 1.63
CA LEU A 92 2.32 -5.43 1.65
C LEU A 92 1.52 -4.97 0.41
N ASP A 93 1.77 -3.76 -0.11
CA ASP A 93 1.08 -3.26 -1.31
C ASP A 93 1.48 -4.01 -2.60
N SER A 94 2.69 -4.59 -2.69
CA SER A 94 3.06 -5.46 -3.81
C SER A 94 2.40 -6.84 -3.72
N LEU A 95 2.32 -7.42 -2.51
CA LEU A 95 1.61 -8.69 -2.27
C LEU A 95 0.15 -8.66 -2.73
N LYS A 96 -0.53 -7.50 -2.63
CA LYS A 96 -1.92 -7.33 -3.09
C LYS A 96 -2.11 -7.68 -4.58
N ARG A 97 -1.07 -7.58 -5.41
CA ARG A 97 -1.14 -7.86 -6.86
C ARG A 97 -0.83 -9.31 -7.23
N THR A 98 -0.10 -10.02 -6.38
CA THR A 98 0.43 -11.36 -6.67
C THR A 98 -0.30 -12.47 -5.92
N VAL A 99 -0.92 -12.15 -4.78
CA VAL A 99 -1.52 -13.12 -3.86
C VAL A 99 -3.05 -12.96 -3.86
N PRO A 100 -3.84 -14.06 -3.85
CA PRO A 100 -5.29 -13.98 -3.76
C PRO A 100 -5.80 -13.13 -2.59
N ASP A 101 -6.81 -12.31 -2.88
CA ASP A 101 -7.34 -11.25 -2.02
C ASP A 101 -7.69 -11.71 -0.59
N LYS A 102 -8.15 -12.97 -0.45
CA LYS A 102 -8.47 -13.61 0.83
C LYS A 102 -7.23 -13.90 1.68
N ILE A 103 -6.18 -14.47 1.08
CA ILE A 103 -4.90 -14.74 1.74
C ILE A 103 -4.26 -13.41 2.14
N TYR A 104 -4.19 -12.46 1.21
CA TYR A 104 -3.67 -11.12 1.46
C TYR A 104 -4.37 -10.44 2.66
N LYS A 105 -5.71 -10.41 2.71
CA LYS A 105 -6.46 -9.84 3.83
C LYS A 105 -6.17 -10.54 5.16
N SER A 106 -6.08 -11.87 5.19
CA SER A 106 -5.76 -12.62 6.43
C SER A 106 -4.33 -12.36 6.93
N TYR A 107 -3.34 -12.31 6.04
CA TYR A 107 -1.96 -11.97 6.39
C TYR A 107 -1.82 -10.50 6.84
N LEU A 108 -2.50 -9.58 6.14
CA LEU A 108 -2.51 -8.16 6.49
C LEU A 108 -3.07 -7.92 7.90
N ASN A 109 -4.09 -8.68 8.31
CA ASN A 109 -4.65 -8.64 9.66
C ASN A 109 -3.65 -9.15 10.71
N LEU A 110 -2.93 -10.24 10.43
CA LEU A 110 -1.89 -10.79 11.33
C LEU A 110 -0.76 -9.78 11.59
N ILE A 111 -0.26 -9.13 10.53
CA ILE A 111 0.83 -8.15 10.67
C ILE A 111 0.34 -6.85 11.32
N LYS A 112 -0.82 -6.30 10.92
CA LYS A 112 -1.30 -5.00 11.42
C LYS A 112 -1.91 -5.04 12.82
N THR A 113 -2.68 -6.07 13.13
CA THR A 113 -3.48 -6.14 14.36
C THR A 113 -2.72 -6.79 15.50
N TYR A 114 -1.84 -7.76 15.19
CA TYR A 114 -1.14 -8.58 16.19
C TYR A 114 0.39 -8.50 16.11
N GLY A 115 0.96 -7.74 15.16
CA GLY A 115 2.41 -7.60 15.01
C GLY A 115 3.15 -8.90 14.73
N ALA A 116 2.49 -9.88 14.10
CA ALA A 116 2.96 -11.27 14.02
C ALA A 116 4.10 -11.48 12.99
N SER A 117 5.26 -10.90 13.26
CA SER A 117 6.47 -10.93 12.39
C SER A 117 7.03 -12.33 12.11
N ASN A 118 6.71 -13.32 12.95
CA ASN A 118 7.27 -14.68 12.88
C ASN A 118 6.48 -15.60 11.93
N ILE A 119 5.49 -15.06 11.22
CA ILE A 119 4.65 -15.82 10.28
C ILE A 119 5.21 -15.62 8.86
N PRO A 120 5.56 -16.70 8.13
CA PRO A 120 6.14 -16.61 6.80
C PRO A 120 5.20 -15.90 5.82
N SER A 121 5.79 -15.15 4.88
CA SER A 121 5.01 -14.33 3.94
C SER A 121 4.26 -15.21 2.93
N PRO A 122 3.09 -14.77 2.44
CA PRO A 122 2.35 -15.55 1.45
C PRO A 122 3.15 -15.84 0.17
N LEU A 123 4.02 -14.92 -0.26
CA LEU A 123 4.88 -15.09 -1.44
C LEU A 123 5.91 -16.20 -1.22
N GLU A 124 6.63 -16.16 -0.09
CA GLU A 124 7.64 -17.16 0.26
C GLU A 124 7.07 -18.59 0.31
N ILE A 125 5.82 -18.72 0.78
CA ILE A 125 5.09 -19.99 0.86
C ILE A 125 4.64 -20.46 -0.53
N ILE A 126 4.22 -19.55 -1.41
CA ILE A 126 3.81 -19.88 -2.78
C ILE A 126 5.01 -20.26 -3.65
N GLU A 127 6.17 -19.63 -3.42
CA GLU A 127 7.43 -19.95 -4.10
C GLU A 127 8.02 -21.30 -3.63
N ASN A 128 7.85 -21.66 -2.35
CA ASN A 128 8.41 -22.87 -1.75
C ASN A 128 7.36 -23.68 -0.97
N PRO A 129 6.32 -24.23 -1.64
CA PRO A 129 5.19 -24.85 -0.96
C PRO A 129 5.57 -26.10 -0.14
N ASP A 130 6.52 -26.90 -0.63
CA ASP A 130 6.95 -28.13 0.04
C ASP A 130 7.59 -27.87 1.41
N LYS A 131 8.38 -26.79 1.55
CA LYS A 131 9.01 -26.39 2.83
C LYS A 131 7.98 -26.11 3.92
N TYR A 132 6.80 -25.61 3.54
CA TYR A 132 5.75 -25.17 4.46
C TYR A 132 4.56 -26.12 4.55
N ARG A 133 4.54 -27.20 3.76
CA ARG A 133 3.42 -28.14 3.62
C ARG A 133 2.94 -28.71 4.96
N ASP A 134 3.86 -29.21 5.78
CA ASP A 134 3.54 -29.79 7.08
C ASP A 134 3.03 -28.75 8.08
N GLN A 135 3.57 -27.53 8.03
CA GLN A 135 3.13 -26.41 8.87
C GLN A 135 1.71 -25.99 8.50
N ILE A 136 1.42 -25.83 7.21
CA ILE A 136 0.08 -25.50 6.68
C ILE A 136 -0.93 -26.58 7.07
N SER A 137 -0.59 -27.86 6.83
CA SER A 137 -1.45 -28.99 7.13
C SER A 137 -1.74 -29.11 8.63
N ARG A 138 -0.71 -29.00 9.48
CA ARG A 138 -0.85 -29.06 10.95
C ARG A 138 -1.67 -27.90 11.49
N VAL A 139 -1.34 -26.66 11.12
CA VAL A 139 -2.00 -25.45 11.66
C VAL A 139 -3.44 -25.33 11.16
N SER A 140 -3.72 -25.67 9.89
CA SER A 140 -5.09 -25.66 9.36
C SER A 140 -5.97 -26.78 9.91
N GLY A 141 -5.39 -27.89 10.37
CA GLY A 141 -6.14 -29.00 10.99
C GLY A 141 -6.31 -28.90 12.52
N MET A 142 -5.60 -27.97 13.17
CA MET A 142 -5.54 -27.93 14.63
C MET A 142 -6.83 -27.42 15.28
N LYS A 143 -7.48 -28.27 16.08
CA LYS A 143 -8.70 -27.91 16.83
C LYS A 143 -8.40 -26.97 18.01
N GLY A 144 -7.34 -27.25 18.79
CA GLY A 144 -6.90 -26.43 19.93
C GLY A 144 -6.28 -25.06 19.55
N PRO A 145 -5.99 -24.18 20.53
CA PRO A 145 -5.40 -22.86 20.27
C PRO A 145 -3.94 -22.96 19.78
N VAL A 146 -3.56 -22.15 18.78
CA VAL A 146 -2.18 -22.10 18.24
C VAL A 146 -1.32 -20.99 18.86
N SER A 147 -1.91 -20.18 19.75
CA SER A 147 -1.26 -19.11 20.49
C SER A 147 -2.01 -18.88 21.81
N ASN A 148 -1.39 -18.19 22.76
CA ASN A 148 -2.00 -17.86 24.06
C ASN A 148 -3.20 -16.91 23.92
N ASP A 149 -3.25 -16.10 22.86
CA ASP A 149 -4.43 -15.31 22.48
C ASP A 149 -5.32 -16.08 21.50
N ILE A 150 -6.60 -16.20 21.86
CA ILE A 150 -7.67 -16.83 21.08
C ILE A 150 -7.90 -16.09 19.75
N HIS A 151 -7.84 -14.75 19.76
CA HIS A 151 -8.09 -13.93 18.57
C HIS A 151 -6.95 -14.07 17.55
N LEU A 152 -5.70 -13.94 17.99
CA LEU A 152 -4.51 -14.27 17.20
C LEU A 152 -4.55 -15.72 16.70
N SER A 153 -4.89 -16.68 17.57
CA SER A 153 -5.01 -18.10 17.19
C SER A 153 -5.99 -18.29 16.02
N ASN A 154 -7.16 -17.65 16.08
CA ASN A 154 -8.16 -17.72 15.00
C ASN A 154 -7.68 -17.02 13.71
N ALA A 155 -6.99 -15.88 13.81
CA ALA A 155 -6.40 -15.20 12.66
C ALA A 155 -5.31 -16.06 11.97
N ILE A 156 -4.47 -16.75 12.75
CA ILE A 156 -3.44 -17.67 12.24
C ILE A 156 -4.09 -18.83 11.48
N LYS A 157 -5.09 -19.49 12.08
CA LYS A 157 -5.84 -20.57 11.43
C LYS A 157 -6.52 -20.12 10.14
N GLN A 158 -7.11 -18.93 10.13
CA GLN A 158 -7.76 -18.37 8.94
C GLN A 158 -6.77 -18.13 7.80
N TYR A 159 -5.55 -17.67 8.12
CA TYR A 159 -4.47 -17.50 7.15
C TYR A 159 -3.99 -18.83 6.57
N PHE A 160 -3.56 -19.77 7.42
CA PHE A 160 -3.06 -21.08 6.98
C PHE A 160 -4.14 -21.93 6.28
N SER A 161 -5.40 -21.84 6.69
CA SER A 161 -6.50 -22.49 5.96
C SER A 161 -6.77 -21.87 4.59
N SER A 162 -6.57 -20.55 4.43
CA SER A 162 -6.69 -19.90 3.11
C SER A 162 -5.53 -20.28 2.19
N LEU A 163 -4.31 -20.45 2.72
CA LEU A 163 -3.16 -20.98 1.99
C LEU A 163 -3.34 -22.45 1.60
N GLY A 164 -3.74 -23.32 2.54
CA GLY A 164 -3.94 -24.75 2.27
C GLY A 164 -4.97 -25.00 1.16
N LYS A 165 -6.06 -24.21 1.14
CA LYS A 165 -7.05 -24.25 0.06
C LYS A 165 -6.53 -23.76 -1.30
N PHE A 166 -5.55 -22.87 -1.32
CA PHE A 166 -4.95 -22.36 -2.56
C PHE A 166 -3.87 -23.31 -3.12
N LEU A 167 -3.09 -23.93 -2.23
CA LEU A 167 -2.01 -24.86 -2.57
C LEU A 167 -2.45 -26.33 -2.61
N CYS A 168 -3.75 -26.60 -2.46
CA CYS A 168 -4.34 -27.95 -2.39
C CYS A 168 -3.69 -28.85 -1.31
N ILE A 169 -3.34 -28.28 -0.16
CA ILE A 169 -2.76 -28.99 0.99
C ILE A 169 -3.89 -29.35 1.95
N GLU A 170 -4.10 -30.65 2.17
CA GLU A 170 -5.12 -31.14 3.10
C GLU A 170 -4.73 -30.89 4.57
N PRO A 171 -5.69 -30.56 5.45
CA PRO A 171 -5.44 -30.37 6.87
C PRO A 171 -5.22 -31.70 7.58
N SER A 172 -4.17 -31.78 8.41
CA SER A 172 -3.89 -32.96 9.23
C SER A 172 -4.91 -33.06 10.37
N ASN A 173 -5.70 -34.13 10.41
CA ASN A 173 -6.69 -34.40 11.45
C ASN A 173 -6.03 -34.85 12.79
N ILE A 174 -5.13 -34.02 13.33
CA ILE A 174 -4.50 -34.26 14.63
C ILE A 174 -5.49 -33.85 15.72
N SER A 175 -6.22 -34.84 16.24
CA SER A 175 -6.92 -34.70 17.51
C SER A 175 -5.87 -34.68 18.62
N LEU A 176 -5.56 -33.51 19.19
CA LEU A 176 -4.93 -33.49 20.51
C LEU A 176 -5.98 -33.95 21.51
N GLU A 177 -5.91 -35.23 21.88
CA GLU A 177 -6.45 -35.66 23.17
C GLU A 177 -5.72 -34.86 24.26
N SER A 178 -6.49 -34.16 25.09
CA SER A 178 -5.99 -33.41 26.21
C SER A 178 -5.24 -34.35 27.15
N ARG A 179 -3.92 -34.13 27.31
CA ARG A 179 -3.11 -34.82 28.32
C ARG A 179 -3.82 -34.74 29.69
N PRO A 180 -4.02 -35.86 30.40
CA PRO A 180 -4.56 -35.81 31.75
C PRO A 180 -3.59 -35.04 32.65
N ASN A 181 -4.15 -34.13 33.45
CA ASN A 181 -3.39 -33.24 34.30
C ASN A 181 -3.01 -33.99 35.58
N ASN A 182 -1.85 -34.65 35.59
CA ASN A 182 -1.34 -35.35 36.77
C ASN A 182 -0.89 -34.34 37.85
N ASN A 183 -1.85 -33.90 38.67
CA ASN A 183 -1.57 -33.35 40.00
C ASN A 183 -0.99 -34.47 40.89
N SER A 184 0.33 -34.66 40.84
CA SER A 184 1.02 -35.42 41.88
C SER A 184 1.26 -34.52 43.10
N ASN A 185 0.38 -34.66 44.09
CA ASN A 185 0.66 -34.22 45.45
C ASN A 185 2.04 -34.77 45.88
N TYR A 186 2.91 -33.90 46.40
CA TYR A 186 3.92 -34.33 47.37
C TYR A 186 3.64 -33.62 48.69
N SER A 187 3.09 -34.39 49.60
CA SER A 187 2.92 -34.04 51.00
C SER A 187 4.25 -34.13 51.72
N ASN A 188 4.46 -33.22 52.67
CA ASN A 188 5.36 -33.26 53.82
C ASN A 188 6.16 -34.55 54.03
N TYR A 189 7.48 -34.41 54.08
CA TYR A 189 8.29 -35.09 55.10
C TYR A 189 8.87 -34.03 56.02
N ILE A 190 8.54 -34.14 57.30
CA ILE A 190 9.28 -33.53 58.40
C ILE A 190 10.19 -34.62 58.92
N GLU A 191 11.49 -34.36 58.97
CA GLU A 191 12.40 -35.02 59.90
C GLU A 191 13.33 -33.94 60.44
N ASP A 192 13.11 -33.59 61.70
CA ASP A 192 14.07 -32.83 62.49
C ASP A 192 15.29 -33.72 62.72
N ASP A 193 16.50 -33.17 62.60
CA ASP A 193 17.59 -33.62 63.45
C ASP A 193 18.55 -32.47 63.77
N HIS A 194 19.05 -32.49 64.99
CA HIS A 194 19.83 -31.41 65.61
C HIS A 194 21.28 -31.36 65.09
N GLU A 195 21.90 -30.17 65.02
CA GLU A 195 23.12 -29.92 65.80
C GLU A 195 23.56 -28.45 65.92
N PHE A 196 24.30 -28.18 67.01
CA PHE A 196 24.60 -26.85 67.54
C PHE A 196 25.91 -26.93 68.38
N ILE A 197 26.75 -25.90 68.54
CA ILE A 197 26.52 -24.47 68.32
C ILE A 197 27.60 -23.74 67.47
N PRO A 198 28.85 -23.48 67.94
CA PRO A 198 29.25 -22.06 67.97
C PRO A 198 30.64 -21.67 67.44
N THR A 199 30.81 -20.34 67.20
CA THR A 199 32.02 -19.50 67.47
C THR A 199 33.31 -19.78 66.69
N ASN A 200 34.27 -18.88 66.46
CA ASN A 200 34.47 -17.41 66.61
C ASN A 200 35.05 -16.92 65.23
N GLU A 201 35.39 -15.66 64.92
CA GLU A 201 35.77 -14.47 65.69
C GLU A 201 35.55 -13.21 64.81
#